data_AF-A0A286C541-F1
#
_entry.id   AF-A0A286C541-F1
#
_cell.length_a   1.000
_cell.length_b   1.000
_cell.length_c   1.000
_cell.angle_alpha   90.00
_cell.angle_beta   90.00
_cell.angle_gamma   90.00
#
_symmetry.space_group_name_H-M   'P 1'
#
loop_
_entity.id
_entity.type
_entity.pdbx_description
1 polymer ?
#
loop_
_entity_poly.entity_id
_entity_poly.type
_entity_poly.pdbx_seq_one_letter_code
_entity_poly.pdbx_strand_id
1 'polypeptide(L)'
;MKLVVVIAVALAGLISLGLFLTPMGLSLVGLQPPDATPLTAKTGDVAILQAPQAQQMGAYLAQAGNCMGCHTAQNGQPYAGGHILATSIGTFITPNITPDQETGIGLWNEQDFWRTMHHGQSRDGSLLYPAFPYTDYTKVTREDSNAIFAYLQSLPAVKQRNAPHLISFPFNFRPLLYLWRALYFTQGIYKADASRSDEWNRGAYLVQGLGHCNACHTSRNPLGASQGDRLGGGQIMGSNWYAPSLTSLQEASTADWPIQDITQVLKTGFASRAVTTGPMADVVSQSLQHLTEDDARAMATYLQSLPESAPYSRGIAPELTAEVDRQLRQGSEIYETHCQDCHGSLGQGAPNVYPPLAGNRGVTLASPINAIRSILHGGYAPVTAANPRPYGMPPFAQALRDEEIALVLSYIRNAWGNRGSLVTAVQVDRSRKGVQ
;
A
#
# COMPACT_ATOMS: atom_id res chain seq x y z
N MET A 1 -5.43 -18.83 33.02
CA MET A 1 -6.62 -19.33 33.76
C MET A 1 -7.51 -18.22 34.37
N LYS A 2 -7.20 -16.92 34.22
CA LYS A 2 -8.07 -15.81 34.63
C LYS A 2 -8.89 -15.16 33.50
N LEU A 3 -8.69 -15.60 32.25
CA LEU A 3 -9.37 -15.04 31.06
C LEU A 3 -10.70 -15.75 30.74
N VAL A 4 -10.88 -17.00 31.20
CA VAL A 4 -12.08 -17.81 30.93
C VAL A 4 -13.27 -17.40 31.81
N VAL A 5 -13.02 -16.79 32.97
CA VAL A 5 -14.07 -16.39 33.92
C VAL A 5 -14.76 -15.07 33.51
N VAL A 6 -14.08 -14.20 32.75
CA VAL A 6 -14.66 -12.90 32.32
C VAL A 6 -15.68 -13.08 31.18
N ILE A 7 -15.54 -14.12 30.36
CA ILE A 7 -16.46 -14.38 29.24
C ILE A 7 -17.75 -15.06 29.71
N ALA A 8 -17.71 -15.82 30.81
CA ALA A 8 -18.89 -16.50 31.36
C ALA A 8 -19.89 -15.55 32.05
N VAL A 9 -19.44 -14.41 32.57
CA VAL A 9 -20.31 -13.44 33.26
C VAL A 9 -21.06 -12.51 32.28
N ALA A 10 -20.52 -12.29 31.06
CA ALA A 10 -21.19 -11.47 30.05
C ALA A 10 -22.35 -12.19 29.32
N LEU A 11 -22.35 -13.53 29.32
CA LEU A 11 -23.39 -14.35 28.67
C LEU A 11 -24.59 -14.67 29.57
N ALA A 12 -24.51 -14.43 30.88
CA ALA A 12 -25.61 -14.64 31.82
C ALA A 12 -26.50 -13.38 32.03
N GLY A 13 -26.11 -12.22 31.51
CA GLY A 13 -26.85 -10.95 31.66
C GLY A 13 -27.88 -10.64 30.58
N LEU A 14 -28.07 -11.52 29.58
CA LEU A 14 -28.94 -11.28 28.42
C LEU A 14 -30.17 -12.22 28.35
N ILE A 15 -30.42 -13.01 29.40
CA ILE A 15 -31.58 -13.90 29.50
C ILE A 15 -32.41 -13.53 30.74
N SER A 16 -32.92 -12.30 30.79
CA SER A 16 -33.95 -11.88 31.76
C SER A 16 -34.49 -10.48 31.49
N LEU A 17 -35.09 -10.25 30.31
CA LEU A 17 -36.18 -9.27 30.19
C LEU A 17 -37.04 -9.55 28.95
N GLY A 18 -37.95 -10.51 29.11
CA GLY A 18 -39.06 -10.70 28.18
C GLY A 18 -40.29 -9.90 28.63
N LEU A 19 -41.04 -9.44 27.63
CA LEU A 19 -42.42 -8.94 27.67
C LEU A 19 -42.69 -7.56 28.29
N PHE A 20 -42.84 -6.55 27.42
CA PHE A 20 -44.09 -5.76 27.34
C PHE A 20 -44.32 -5.34 25.88
N LEU A 21 -45.42 -5.85 25.31
CA LEU A 21 -45.96 -5.50 23.99
C LEU A 21 -46.95 -4.34 24.15
N THR A 22 -46.78 -3.27 23.37
CA THR A 22 -47.87 -2.37 22.97
C THR A 22 -47.69 -1.98 21.49
N PRO A 23 -48.75 -2.02 20.65
CA PRO A 23 -48.65 -1.68 19.24
C PRO A 23 -48.96 -0.19 19.06
N MET A 24 -47.95 0.63 18.74
CA MET A 24 -48.17 1.95 18.16
C MET A 24 -47.83 1.88 16.67
N GLY A 25 -48.87 2.08 15.84
CA GLY A 25 -48.75 2.15 14.39
C GLY A 25 -47.88 3.33 13.97
N LEU A 26 -46.85 3.04 13.19
CA LEU A 26 -46.10 4.06 12.46
C LEU A 26 -46.56 4.07 11.00
N SER A 27 -47.18 5.17 10.62
CA SER A 27 -47.54 5.50 9.25
C SER A 27 -46.31 5.48 8.35
N LEU A 28 -46.42 4.77 7.22
CA LEU A 28 -45.47 4.81 6.11
C LEU A 28 -45.58 6.19 5.42
N VAL A 29 -44.77 7.14 5.86
CA VAL A 29 -44.48 8.35 5.08
C VAL A 29 -43.31 8.02 4.15
N GLY A 30 -43.60 7.98 2.84
CA GLY A 30 -42.60 7.80 1.81
C GLY A 30 -41.57 8.92 1.84
N LEU A 31 -40.33 8.58 2.21
CA LEU A 31 -39.18 9.46 2.05
C LEU A 31 -38.60 9.24 0.66
N GLN A 32 -39.07 10.08 -0.27
CA GLN A 32 -38.41 10.34 -1.54
C GLN A 32 -36.98 10.86 -1.24
N PRO A 33 -35.91 10.27 -1.81
CA PRO A 33 -34.58 10.86 -1.65
C PRO A 33 -34.53 12.22 -2.35
N PRO A 34 -33.94 13.26 -1.73
CA PRO A 34 -33.79 14.57 -2.36
C PRO A 34 -32.83 14.47 -3.54
N ASP A 35 -33.22 15.11 -4.65
CA ASP A 35 -32.47 15.20 -5.90
C ASP A 35 -31.01 15.61 -5.65
N ALA A 36 -30.09 14.73 -6.05
CA ALA A 36 -28.67 15.03 -6.08
C ALA A 36 -28.36 15.87 -7.31
N THR A 37 -28.13 17.17 -7.11
CA THR A 37 -27.64 18.07 -8.17
C THR A 37 -26.24 17.65 -8.59
N PRO A 38 -25.99 17.31 -9.87
CA PRO A 38 -24.67 16.92 -10.34
C PRO A 38 -23.72 18.12 -10.40
N LEU A 39 -22.48 17.90 -9.98
CA LEU A 39 -21.39 18.88 -10.11
C LEU A 39 -21.09 19.09 -11.60
N THR A 40 -21.19 20.34 -12.02
CA THR A 40 -21.02 20.82 -13.39
C THR A 40 -19.54 20.79 -13.82
N ALA A 41 -19.10 19.64 -14.36
CA ALA A 41 -18.20 19.70 -15.50
C ALA A 41 -19.00 20.29 -16.68
N LYS A 42 -18.35 21.11 -17.53
CA LYS A 42 -18.96 21.65 -18.76
C LYS A 42 -19.82 20.58 -19.43
N THR A 43 -21.12 20.82 -19.53
CA THR A 43 -22.08 20.00 -20.29
C THR A 43 -21.74 20.08 -21.78
N GLY A 44 -20.75 19.30 -22.20
CA GLY A 44 -20.91 18.46 -23.39
C GLY A 44 -21.45 17.13 -22.89
N ASP A 45 -22.38 16.54 -23.63
CA ASP A 45 -23.02 15.25 -23.35
C ASP A 45 -22.13 14.30 -22.55
N VAL A 46 -22.66 13.69 -21.48
CA VAL A 46 -22.04 12.47 -20.92
C VAL A 46 -22.22 11.39 -21.99
N ALA A 47 -21.35 11.43 -22.99
CA ALA A 47 -21.26 10.42 -24.01
C ALA A 47 -20.91 9.14 -23.29
N ILE A 48 -21.80 8.14 -23.38
CA ILE A 48 -21.42 6.75 -23.14
C ILE A 48 -20.16 6.55 -23.99
N LEU A 49 -19.02 6.34 -23.33
CA LEU A 49 -17.77 6.08 -24.05
C LEU A 49 -18.05 4.93 -25.01
N GLN A 50 -17.73 5.12 -26.28
CA GLN A 50 -17.84 4.04 -27.25
C GLN A 50 -16.98 2.87 -26.76
N ALA A 51 -17.37 1.62 -27.07
CA ALA A 51 -16.68 0.43 -26.56
C ALA A 51 -15.13 0.50 -26.68
N PRO A 52 -14.54 0.99 -27.79
CA PRO A 52 -13.09 1.16 -27.89
C PRO A 52 -12.51 2.20 -26.91
N GLN A 53 -13.22 3.32 -26.69
CA GLN A 53 -12.79 4.37 -25.75
C GLN A 53 -12.92 3.91 -24.29
N ALA A 54 -13.99 3.18 -23.97
CA ALA A 54 -14.18 2.59 -22.65
C ALA A 54 -13.08 1.56 -22.33
N GLN A 55 -12.68 0.74 -23.32
CA GLN A 55 -11.57 -0.21 -23.17
C GLN A 55 -10.22 0.47 -22.99
N GLN A 56 -9.93 1.55 -23.73
CA GLN A 56 -8.69 2.32 -23.57
C GLN A 56 -8.61 2.98 -22.19
N MET A 57 -9.70 3.61 -21.74
CA MET A 57 -9.78 4.16 -20.39
C MET A 57 -9.65 3.05 -19.34
N GLY A 58 -10.32 1.91 -19.56
CA GLY A 58 -10.22 0.74 -18.70
C GLY A 58 -8.80 0.19 -18.58
N ALA A 59 -8.06 0.14 -19.69
CA ALA A 59 -6.66 -0.28 -19.72
C ALA A 59 -5.80 0.66 -18.85
N TYR A 60 -5.97 1.96 -19.05
CA TYR A 60 -5.28 2.99 -18.27
C TYR A 60 -5.58 2.87 -16.77
N LEU A 61 -6.86 2.77 -16.40
CA LEU A 61 -7.28 2.68 -15.00
C LEU A 61 -6.87 1.36 -14.34
N ALA A 62 -6.90 0.25 -15.09
CA ALA A 62 -6.42 -1.05 -14.60
C ALA A 62 -4.90 -1.03 -14.33
N GLN A 63 -4.15 -0.26 -15.13
CA GLN A 63 -2.73 -0.04 -14.92
C GLN A 63 -2.48 0.90 -13.73
N ALA A 64 -3.18 2.02 -13.65
CA ALA A 64 -3.11 2.96 -12.52
C ALA A 64 -3.48 2.29 -11.18
N GLY A 65 -4.48 1.41 -11.18
CA GLY A 65 -4.88 0.60 -10.03
C GLY A 65 -4.02 -0.64 -9.78
N ASN A 66 -2.93 -0.81 -10.51
CA ASN A 66 -1.98 -1.93 -10.41
C ASN A 66 -2.64 -3.33 -10.45
N CYS A 67 -3.71 -3.50 -11.23
CA CYS A 67 -4.45 -4.77 -11.29
C CYS A 67 -3.54 -5.92 -11.74
N MET A 68 -2.68 -5.66 -12.74
CA MET A 68 -1.75 -6.67 -13.27
C MET A 68 -0.71 -7.12 -12.24
N GLY A 69 -0.21 -6.20 -11.42
CA GLY A 69 0.81 -6.50 -10.41
C GLY A 69 0.34 -7.49 -9.35
N CYS A 70 -0.94 -7.38 -8.94
CA CYS A 70 -1.56 -8.34 -8.02
C CYS A 70 -2.07 -9.59 -8.75
N HIS A 71 -2.61 -9.48 -9.96
CA HIS A 71 -3.25 -10.60 -10.66
C HIS A 71 -2.32 -11.33 -11.64
N THR A 72 -1.02 -11.36 -11.37
CA THR A 72 -0.04 -12.11 -12.18
C THR A 72 0.95 -12.82 -11.26
N ALA A 73 1.04 -14.15 -11.37
CA ALA A 73 2.08 -14.92 -10.68
C ALA A 73 3.48 -14.57 -11.18
N GLN A 74 4.52 -14.88 -10.39
CA GLN A 74 5.89 -14.79 -10.88
C GLN A 74 6.07 -15.72 -12.09
N ASN A 75 6.50 -15.16 -13.23
CA ASN A 75 6.56 -15.85 -14.53
C ASN A 75 5.21 -16.40 -15.04
N GLY A 76 4.09 -15.87 -14.53
CA GLY A 76 2.73 -16.24 -14.93
C GLY A 76 2.22 -15.49 -16.15
N GLN A 77 1.06 -15.90 -16.64
CA GLN A 77 0.35 -15.16 -17.69
C GLN A 77 -0.30 -13.90 -17.10
N PRO A 78 -0.24 -12.74 -17.79
CA PRO A 78 -0.84 -11.50 -17.30
C PRO A 78 -2.30 -11.69 -16.90
N TYR A 79 -2.69 -11.15 -15.75
CA TYR A 79 -4.07 -11.17 -15.22
C TYR A 79 -4.63 -12.55 -14.85
N ALA A 80 -3.87 -13.64 -15.03
CA ALA A 80 -4.30 -15.01 -14.73
C ALA A 80 -4.26 -15.38 -13.22
N GLY A 81 -3.87 -14.43 -12.37
CA GLY A 81 -3.76 -14.60 -10.93
C GLY A 81 -2.58 -15.49 -10.54
N GLY A 82 -2.65 -16.05 -9.34
CA GLY A 82 -1.61 -16.93 -8.77
C GLY A 82 -0.47 -16.19 -8.06
N HIS A 83 -0.57 -14.86 -7.92
CA HIS A 83 0.34 -14.11 -7.06
C HIS A 83 0.11 -14.49 -5.59
N ILE A 84 1.19 -14.73 -4.87
CA ILE A 84 1.16 -15.17 -3.47
C ILE A 84 1.42 -13.97 -2.58
N LEU A 85 0.44 -13.61 -1.75
CA LEU A 85 0.57 -12.60 -0.71
C LEU A 85 0.57 -13.31 0.65
N ALA A 86 1.77 -13.51 1.19
CA ALA A 86 1.94 -14.04 2.53
C ALA A 86 1.63 -12.96 3.58
N THR A 87 0.86 -13.32 4.61
CA THR A 87 0.53 -12.42 5.71
C THR A 87 0.62 -13.09 7.07
N SER A 88 0.60 -12.29 8.13
CA SER A 88 0.57 -12.80 9.50
C SER A 88 -0.68 -13.64 9.82
N ILE A 89 -1.75 -13.53 9.02
CA ILE A 89 -3.01 -14.25 9.22
C ILE A 89 -3.20 -15.42 8.24
N GLY A 90 -2.29 -15.58 7.29
CA GLY A 90 -2.34 -16.62 6.26
C GLY A 90 -1.81 -16.16 4.91
N THR A 91 -1.89 -17.05 3.94
CA THR A 91 -1.46 -16.82 2.56
C THR A 91 -2.66 -16.58 1.66
N PHE A 92 -2.70 -15.43 1.01
CA PHE A 92 -3.67 -15.10 -0.04
C PHE A 92 -3.06 -15.42 -1.40
N ILE A 93 -3.89 -15.92 -2.30
CA ILE A 93 -3.50 -16.26 -3.68
C ILE A 93 -4.47 -15.55 -4.60
N THR A 94 -3.98 -14.68 -5.47
CA THR A 94 -4.87 -13.83 -6.27
C THR A 94 -5.63 -14.62 -7.33
N PRO A 95 -6.91 -14.29 -7.59
CA PRO A 95 -7.72 -15.01 -8.56
C PRO A 95 -7.36 -14.61 -9.99
N ASN A 96 -7.76 -15.44 -10.94
CA ASN A 96 -7.71 -15.12 -12.37
C ASN A 96 -8.81 -14.11 -12.72
N ILE A 97 -8.44 -13.00 -13.35
CA ILE A 97 -9.38 -11.94 -13.77
C ILE A 97 -9.41 -11.76 -15.29
N THR A 98 -8.91 -12.73 -16.05
CA THR A 98 -9.12 -12.83 -17.51
C THR A 98 -10.57 -13.22 -17.83
N PRO A 99 -11.05 -13.08 -19.08
CA PRO A 99 -12.42 -13.45 -19.46
C PRO A 99 -12.62 -14.95 -19.66
N ASP A 100 -11.74 -15.80 -19.12
CA ASP A 100 -11.98 -17.23 -19.09
C ASP A 100 -13.28 -17.54 -18.32
N GLN A 101 -14.14 -18.37 -18.91
CA GLN A 101 -15.49 -18.61 -18.37
C GLN A 101 -15.50 -19.58 -17.19
N GLU A 102 -14.48 -20.45 -17.06
CA GLU A 102 -14.42 -21.46 -16.00
C GLU A 102 -13.63 -20.98 -14.78
N THR A 103 -12.52 -20.30 -15.01
CA THR A 103 -11.53 -19.95 -13.99
C THR A 103 -11.37 -18.46 -13.78
N GLY A 104 -11.84 -17.63 -14.73
CA GLY A 104 -11.76 -16.18 -14.70
C GLY A 104 -13.11 -15.49 -14.44
N ILE A 105 -13.23 -14.27 -14.95
CA ILE A 105 -14.43 -13.41 -14.79
C ILE A 105 -15.32 -13.41 -16.04
N GLY A 106 -15.14 -14.34 -16.99
CA GLY A 106 -15.86 -14.33 -18.28
C GLY A 106 -17.39 -14.45 -18.19
N LEU A 107 -17.91 -14.98 -17.07
CA LEU A 107 -19.33 -15.11 -16.80
C LEU A 107 -19.90 -14.00 -15.90
N TRP A 108 -19.07 -13.03 -15.51
CA TRP A 108 -19.49 -11.91 -14.66
C TRP A 108 -20.17 -10.84 -15.52
N ASN A 109 -20.99 -10.01 -14.89
CA ASN A 109 -21.48 -8.77 -15.50
C ASN A 109 -20.91 -7.54 -14.78
N GLU A 110 -21.19 -6.35 -15.30
CA GLU A 110 -20.76 -5.08 -14.71
C GLU A 110 -21.18 -4.91 -13.24
N GLN A 111 -22.37 -5.40 -12.87
CA GLN A 111 -22.88 -5.30 -11.50
C GLN A 111 -22.11 -6.23 -10.54
N ASP A 112 -21.69 -7.41 -11.00
CA ASP A 112 -20.86 -8.33 -10.21
C ASP A 112 -19.47 -7.72 -9.97
N PHE A 113 -18.88 -7.11 -11.01
CA PHE A 113 -17.59 -6.43 -10.91
C PHE A 113 -17.68 -5.19 -10.01
N TRP A 114 -18.68 -4.33 -10.23
CA TRP A 114 -18.98 -3.18 -9.38
C TRP A 114 -19.11 -3.60 -7.91
N ARG A 115 -19.90 -4.66 -7.63
CA ARG A 115 -20.11 -5.15 -6.28
C ARG A 115 -18.83 -5.67 -5.63
N THR A 116 -17.97 -6.30 -6.42
CA THR A 116 -16.64 -6.74 -5.96
C THR A 116 -15.81 -5.53 -5.54
N MET A 117 -15.63 -4.55 -6.42
CA MET A 117 -14.84 -3.35 -6.16
C MET A 117 -15.40 -2.50 -5.01
N HIS A 118 -16.71 -2.28 -4.98
CA HIS A 118 -17.36 -1.33 -4.07
C HIS A 118 -17.77 -1.91 -2.73
N HIS A 119 -18.15 -3.18 -2.72
CA HIS A 119 -18.71 -3.83 -1.55
C HIS A 119 -17.84 -4.98 -1.05
N GLY A 120 -16.72 -5.31 -1.70
CA GLY A 120 -15.89 -6.45 -1.30
C GLY A 120 -16.68 -7.74 -1.31
N GLN A 121 -17.56 -7.92 -2.30
CA GLN A 121 -18.47 -9.05 -2.42
C GLN A 121 -18.28 -9.72 -3.78
N SER A 122 -17.92 -10.99 -3.78
CA SER A 122 -17.74 -11.79 -4.98
C SER A 122 -19.07 -11.98 -5.74
N ARG A 123 -19.00 -12.56 -6.94
CA ARG A 123 -20.17 -12.93 -7.75
C ARG A 123 -21.14 -13.85 -7.01
N ASP A 124 -20.61 -14.79 -6.22
CA ASP A 124 -21.40 -15.73 -5.39
C ASP A 124 -21.96 -15.11 -4.10
N GLY A 125 -21.71 -13.83 -3.85
CA GLY A 125 -22.15 -13.10 -2.64
C GLY A 125 -21.23 -13.26 -1.44
N SER A 126 -20.15 -14.05 -1.53
CA SER A 126 -19.19 -14.19 -0.44
C SER A 126 -18.40 -12.89 -0.20
N LEU A 127 -18.14 -12.57 1.07
CA LEU A 127 -17.28 -11.44 1.43
C LEU A 127 -15.81 -11.74 1.12
N LEU A 128 -15.15 -10.77 0.51
CA LEU A 128 -13.71 -10.77 0.27
C LEU A 128 -12.98 -10.27 1.51
N TYR A 129 -11.77 -10.78 1.72
CA TYR A 129 -10.86 -10.24 2.73
C TYR A 129 -10.32 -8.89 2.26
N PRO A 130 -10.03 -7.93 3.16
CA PRO A 130 -9.54 -6.60 2.81
C PRO A 130 -8.11 -6.60 2.23
N ALA A 131 -7.48 -7.77 2.09
CA ALA A 131 -6.30 -7.96 1.25
C ALA A 131 -6.58 -7.59 -0.22
N PHE A 132 -7.82 -7.80 -0.68
CA PHE A 132 -8.34 -7.08 -1.84
C PHE A 132 -8.80 -5.70 -1.36
N PRO A 133 -8.20 -4.59 -1.82
CA PRO A 133 -8.36 -3.26 -1.19
C PRO A 133 -9.70 -2.58 -1.53
N TYR A 134 -10.82 -3.31 -1.39
CA TYR A 134 -12.17 -2.81 -1.59
C TYR A 134 -12.53 -1.66 -0.62
N THR A 135 -11.80 -1.52 0.49
CA THR A 135 -11.91 -0.38 1.42
C THR A 135 -11.52 0.95 0.77
N ASP A 136 -10.67 0.89 -0.24
CA ASP A 136 -10.20 2.03 -1.03
C ASP A 136 -10.93 2.08 -2.37
N TYR A 137 -11.09 0.94 -3.06
CA TYR A 137 -11.82 0.86 -4.34
C TYR A 137 -13.29 1.24 -4.25
N THR A 138 -13.90 1.25 -3.06
CA THR A 138 -15.24 1.83 -2.84
C THR A 138 -15.34 3.31 -3.25
N LYS A 139 -14.20 4.00 -3.45
CA LYS A 139 -14.14 5.38 -3.91
C LYS A 139 -14.25 5.53 -5.43
N VAL A 140 -14.03 4.47 -6.19
CA VAL A 140 -14.00 4.46 -7.67
C VAL A 140 -15.39 4.80 -8.22
N THR A 141 -15.50 5.49 -9.35
CA THR A 141 -16.82 5.79 -9.94
C THR A 141 -17.40 4.56 -10.67
N ARG A 142 -18.72 4.55 -10.93
CA ARG A 142 -19.36 3.44 -11.66
C ARG A 142 -18.84 3.35 -13.07
N GLU A 143 -18.61 4.50 -13.68
CA GLU A 143 -18.09 4.68 -15.02
C GLU A 143 -16.69 4.07 -15.14
N ASP A 144 -15.79 4.40 -14.19
CA ASP A 144 -14.42 3.88 -14.16
C ASP A 144 -14.40 2.37 -13.89
N SER A 145 -15.25 1.89 -12.98
CA SER A 145 -15.40 0.45 -12.72
C SER A 145 -15.87 -0.31 -13.96
N ASN A 146 -16.84 0.25 -14.70
CA ASN A 146 -17.35 -0.36 -15.92
C ASN A 146 -16.29 -0.34 -17.04
N ALA A 147 -15.52 0.74 -17.17
CA ALA A 147 -14.43 0.84 -18.13
C ALA A 147 -13.35 -0.22 -17.86
N ILE A 148 -12.91 -0.38 -16.61
CA ILE A 148 -11.97 -1.43 -16.20
C ILE A 148 -12.53 -2.81 -16.55
N PHE A 149 -13.80 -3.07 -16.23
CA PHE A 149 -14.42 -4.35 -16.55
C PHE A 149 -14.45 -4.61 -18.06
N ALA A 150 -14.81 -3.62 -18.87
CA ALA A 150 -14.83 -3.74 -20.32
C ALA A 150 -13.45 -4.04 -20.92
N TYR A 151 -12.38 -3.46 -20.34
CA TYR A 151 -11.00 -3.80 -20.70
C TYR A 151 -10.63 -5.22 -20.28
N LEU A 152 -10.92 -5.64 -19.06
CA LEU A 152 -10.61 -6.99 -18.61
C LEU A 152 -11.34 -8.05 -19.45
N GLN A 153 -12.58 -7.75 -19.89
CA GLN A 153 -13.34 -8.62 -20.80
C GLN A 153 -12.77 -8.67 -22.23
N SER A 154 -11.94 -7.71 -22.64
CA SER A 154 -11.31 -7.72 -23.96
C SER A 154 -9.95 -8.42 -24.00
N LEU A 155 -9.42 -8.82 -22.83
CA LEU A 155 -8.14 -9.53 -22.74
C LEU A 155 -8.23 -10.96 -23.31
N PRO A 156 -7.08 -11.57 -23.69
CA PRO A 156 -7.03 -13.00 -23.97
C PRO A 156 -7.49 -13.81 -22.74
N ALA A 157 -8.40 -14.76 -22.96
CA ALA A 157 -8.82 -15.70 -21.92
C ALA A 157 -7.67 -16.66 -21.58
N VAL A 158 -7.35 -16.78 -20.30
CA VAL A 158 -6.35 -17.74 -19.81
C VAL A 158 -7.05 -18.70 -18.86
N LYS A 159 -7.05 -20.00 -19.18
CA LYS A 159 -7.61 -21.02 -18.30
C LYS A 159 -6.59 -21.38 -17.21
N GLN A 160 -6.73 -20.80 -16.03
CA GLN A 160 -5.85 -21.02 -14.89
C GLN A 160 -6.65 -21.08 -13.58
N ARG A 161 -6.72 -22.26 -12.98
CA ARG A 161 -7.30 -22.43 -11.64
C ARG A 161 -6.22 -22.20 -10.59
N ASN A 162 -6.37 -21.13 -9.81
CA ASN A 162 -5.46 -20.82 -8.71
C ASN A 162 -5.83 -21.59 -7.44
N ALA A 163 -4.83 -21.89 -6.61
CA ALA A 163 -5.04 -22.56 -5.34
C ALA A 163 -5.86 -21.67 -4.37
N PRO A 164 -6.65 -22.27 -3.46
CA PRO A 164 -7.40 -21.52 -2.47
C PRO A 164 -6.46 -20.82 -1.48
N HIS A 165 -6.96 -19.76 -0.82
CA HIS A 165 -6.24 -19.11 0.26
C HIS A 165 -6.01 -20.08 1.43
N LEU A 166 -4.85 -19.95 2.08
CA LEU A 166 -4.51 -20.70 3.28
C LEU A 166 -4.54 -19.75 4.48
N ILE A 167 -5.73 -19.60 5.06
CA ILE A 167 -5.98 -18.66 6.17
C ILE A 167 -6.03 -19.42 7.48
N SER A 168 -5.31 -18.93 8.48
CA SER A 168 -5.21 -19.58 9.79
C SER A 168 -6.43 -19.24 10.65
N PHE A 169 -6.84 -20.17 11.52
CA PHE A 169 -7.79 -19.87 12.59
C PHE A 169 -7.22 -18.77 13.52
N PRO A 170 -8.03 -17.78 13.96
CA PRO A 170 -9.48 -17.67 13.79
C PRO A 170 -9.95 -16.96 12.50
N PHE A 171 -9.04 -16.43 11.68
CA PHE A 171 -9.39 -15.58 10.53
C PHE A 171 -10.08 -16.32 9.37
N ASN A 172 -10.01 -17.65 9.34
CA ASN A 172 -10.74 -18.48 8.40
C ASN A 172 -12.25 -18.61 8.73
N PHE A 173 -12.69 -18.23 9.94
CA PHE A 173 -14.09 -18.29 10.35
C PHE A 173 -14.87 -17.09 9.79
N ARG A 174 -15.57 -17.31 8.66
CA ARG A 174 -16.24 -16.27 7.87
C ARG A 174 -17.16 -15.32 8.66
N PRO A 175 -17.94 -15.73 9.68
CA PRO A 175 -18.72 -14.79 10.49
C PRO A 175 -17.91 -13.65 11.12
N LEU A 176 -16.63 -13.87 11.44
CA LEU A 176 -15.76 -12.80 11.95
C LEU A 176 -15.48 -11.73 10.90
N LEU A 177 -15.45 -12.09 9.61
CA LEU A 177 -15.28 -11.12 8.52
C LEU A 177 -16.51 -10.24 8.37
N TYR A 178 -17.72 -10.78 8.58
CA TYR A 178 -18.95 -9.97 8.61
C TYR A 178 -18.92 -8.96 9.76
N LEU A 179 -18.55 -9.40 10.96
CA LEU A 179 -18.41 -8.53 12.12
C LEU A 179 -17.34 -7.45 11.88
N TRP A 180 -16.17 -7.84 11.38
CA TRP A 180 -15.09 -6.91 11.06
C TRP A 180 -15.57 -5.84 10.07
N ARG A 181 -16.27 -6.24 9.02
CA ARG A 181 -16.81 -5.33 8.01
C ARG A 181 -17.81 -4.35 8.61
N ALA A 182 -18.71 -4.81 9.47
CA ALA A 182 -19.69 -3.96 10.14
C ALA A 182 -19.03 -2.88 11.03
N LEU A 183 -17.87 -3.18 11.61
CA LEU A 183 -17.14 -2.27 12.49
C LEU A 183 -16.21 -1.30 11.74
N TYR A 184 -15.59 -1.74 10.63
CA TYR A 184 -14.44 -1.04 10.05
C TYR A 184 -14.61 -0.61 8.58
N PHE A 185 -15.66 -1.05 7.88
CA PHE A 185 -15.86 -0.67 6.48
C PHE A 185 -16.89 0.45 6.32
N THR A 186 -16.48 1.55 5.71
CA THR A 186 -17.38 2.63 5.27
C THR A 186 -17.43 2.66 3.76
N GLN A 187 -18.60 2.34 3.22
CA GLN A 187 -18.84 2.38 1.79
C GLN A 187 -19.00 3.82 1.28
N GLY A 188 -18.51 4.10 0.07
CA GLY A 188 -19.00 5.23 -0.70
C GLY A 188 -17.99 5.78 -1.69
N ILE A 189 -18.51 6.14 -2.87
CA ILE A 189 -17.79 6.77 -3.96
C ILE A 189 -17.11 8.05 -3.45
N TYR A 190 -15.98 8.40 -4.05
CA TYR A 190 -15.32 9.67 -3.78
C TYR A 190 -16.29 10.84 -4.00
N LYS A 191 -16.28 11.79 -3.07
CA LYS A 191 -17.03 13.04 -3.18
C LYS A 191 -16.04 14.18 -3.25
N ALA A 192 -16.11 14.96 -4.33
CA ALA A 192 -15.26 16.12 -4.50
C ALA A 192 -15.50 17.14 -3.37
N ASP A 193 -14.41 17.69 -2.87
CA ASP A 193 -14.41 18.81 -1.94
C ASP A 193 -14.56 20.10 -2.76
N ALA A 194 -15.69 20.79 -2.57
CA ALA A 194 -16.00 22.04 -3.26
C ALA A 194 -15.07 23.20 -2.90
N SER A 195 -14.30 23.10 -1.81
CA SER A 195 -13.28 24.08 -1.42
C SER A 195 -11.94 23.86 -2.12
N ARG A 196 -11.79 22.79 -2.90
CA ARG A 196 -10.56 22.38 -3.57
C ARG A 196 -10.71 22.44 -5.09
N SER A 197 -9.58 22.56 -5.78
CA SER A 197 -9.56 22.56 -7.25
C SER A 197 -9.89 21.18 -7.82
N ASP A 198 -10.30 21.13 -9.09
CA ASP A 198 -10.55 19.87 -9.80
C ASP A 198 -9.30 18.99 -9.85
N GLU A 199 -8.12 19.60 -10.05
CA GLU A 199 -6.84 18.91 -10.01
C GLU A 199 -6.59 18.24 -8.66
N TRP A 200 -6.85 18.94 -7.56
CA TRP A 200 -6.70 18.37 -6.23
C TRP A 200 -7.67 17.22 -5.99
N ASN A 201 -8.94 17.38 -6.40
CA ASN A 201 -9.96 16.35 -6.27
C ASN A 201 -9.62 15.12 -7.13
N ARG A 202 -9.06 15.30 -8.31
CA ARG A 202 -8.55 14.20 -9.16
C ARG A 202 -7.42 13.45 -8.48
N GLY A 203 -6.46 14.17 -7.89
CA GLY A 203 -5.36 13.57 -7.13
C GLY A 203 -5.84 12.77 -5.92
N ALA A 204 -6.75 13.36 -5.15
CA ALA A 204 -7.38 12.72 -4.00
C ALA A 204 -8.15 11.45 -4.40
N TYR A 205 -8.91 11.50 -5.50
CA TYR A 205 -9.61 10.35 -6.06
C TYR A 205 -8.65 9.20 -6.41
N LEU A 206 -7.55 9.50 -7.12
CA LEU A 206 -6.57 8.49 -7.53
C LEU A 206 -5.82 7.91 -6.32
N VAL A 207 -5.34 8.77 -5.41
CA VAL A 207 -4.57 8.33 -4.22
C VAL A 207 -5.43 7.53 -3.24
N GLN A 208 -6.69 7.93 -3.02
CA GLN A 208 -7.58 7.26 -2.07
C GLN A 208 -8.41 6.12 -2.67
N GLY A 209 -8.53 6.07 -4.00
CA GLY A 209 -9.28 5.07 -4.76
C GLY A 209 -8.37 4.05 -5.41
N LEU A 210 -8.19 4.13 -6.74
CA LEU A 210 -7.46 3.12 -7.52
C LEU A 210 -5.99 2.96 -7.11
N GLY A 211 -5.27 4.05 -6.83
CA GLY A 211 -3.90 3.99 -6.34
C GLY A 211 -3.78 3.46 -4.91
N HIS A 212 -4.91 3.34 -4.20
CA HIS A 212 -5.07 2.70 -2.89
C HIS A 212 -3.92 2.99 -1.91
N CYS A 213 -3.38 4.22 -1.88
CA CYS A 213 -2.17 4.52 -1.14
C CYS A 213 -2.38 4.34 0.38
N ASN A 214 -3.62 4.51 0.86
CA ASN A 214 -3.97 4.24 2.25
C ASN A 214 -3.77 2.77 2.63
N ALA A 215 -3.82 1.85 1.66
CA ALA A 215 -3.71 0.41 1.92
C ALA A 215 -2.37 0.06 2.59
N CYS A 216 -1.29 0.77 2.19
CA CYS A 216 0.07 0.61 2.71
C CYS A 216 0.46 1.74 3.66
N HIS A 217 0.20 3.00 3.30
CA HIS A 217 0.64 4.17 4.06
C HIS A 217 -0.26 4.53 5.25
N THR A 218 -1.15 3.64 5.71
CA THR A 218 -1.95 3.89 6.92
C THR A 218 -1.69 2.79 7.94
N SER A 219 -1.49 3.18 9.19
CA SER A 219 -1.31 2.25 10.30
C SER A 219 -2.52 1.33 10.43
N ARG A 220 -2.32 0.09 10.87
CA ARG A 220 -3.40 -0.89 11.05
C ARG A 220 -3.42 -1.45 12.47
N ASN A 221 -4.60 -1.74 12.99
CA ASN A 221 -4.74 -2.43 14.28
C ASN A 221 -4.37 -3.92 14.15
N PRO A 222 -4.26 -4.66 15.27
CA PRO A 222 -4.03 -6.10 15.23
C PRO A 222 -5.09 -6.91 14.46
N LEU A 223 -6.28 -6.34 14.20
CA LEU A 223 -7.33 -6.94 13.37
C LEU A 223 -7.21 -6.55 11.88
N GLY A 224 -6.16 -5.82 11.50
CA GLY A 224 -5.89 -5.37 10.14
C GLY A 224 -6.75 -4.21 9.63
N ALA A 225 -7.57 -3.59 10.48
CA ALA A 225 -8.31 -2.39 10.11
C ALA A 225 -7.43 -1.15 10.17
N SER A 226 -7.62 -0.22 9.22
CA SER A 226 -6.93 1.06 9.19
C SER A 226 -7.20 1.85 10.49
N GLN A 227 -6.17 2.46 11.06
CA GLN A 227 -6.22 3.24 12.29
C GLN A 227 -5.64 4.64 12.09
N GLY A 228 -6.19 5.59 12.87
CA GLY A 228 -5.62 6.92 13.05
C GLY A 228 -5.69 7.79 11.81
N ASP A 229 -4.64 8.60 11.62
CA ASP A 229 -4.52 9.56 10.53
C ASP A 229 -4.31 8.84 9.20
N ARG A 230 -5.15 9.18 8.21
CA ARG A 230 -5.01 8.65 6.84
C ARG A 230 -3.62 9.01 6.31
N LEU A 231 -2.95 8.05 5.68
CA LEU A 231 -1.60 8.22 5.16
C LEU A 231 -0.51 8.49 6.22
N GLY A 232 -0.79 8.18 7.50
CA GLY A 232 0.12 8.38 8.64
C GLY A 232 1.25 7.36 8.80
N GLY A 233 1.44 6.46 7.84
CA GLY A 233 2.51 5.46 7.83
C GLY A 233 2.22 4.22 8.67
N GLY A 234 2.99 3.15 8.46
CA GLY A 234 2.81 1.90 9.19
C GLY A 234 3.59 0.73 8.59
N GLN A 235 3.73 -0.34 9.38
CA GLN A 235 4.25 -1.60 8.85
C GLN A 235 3.20 -2.22 7.93
N ILE A 236 3.61 -2.57 6.71
CA ILE A 236 2.73 -3.18 5.72
C ILE A 236 2.42 -4.61 6.17
N MET A 237 1.14 -4.90 6.39
CA MET A 237 0.70 -6.22 6.86
C MET A 237 1.22 -7.34 5.97
N GLY A 238 1.82 -8.34 6.61
CA GLY A 238 2.31 -9.52 5.91
C GLY A 238 3.65 -9.37 5.21
N SER A 239 4.18 -8.15 5.15
CA SER A 239 5.55 -7.92 4.74
C SER A 239 6.37 -7.40 5.92
N ASN A 240 7.68 -7.58 5.84
CA ASN A 240 8.61 -6.89 6.75
C ASN A 240 8.99 -5.50 6.22
N TRP A 241 8.16 -4.87 5.39
CA TRP A 241 8.38 -3.51 4.92
C TRP A 241 7.57 -2.50 5.73
N TYR A 242 8.15 -1.32 5.93
CA TYR A 242 7.52 -0.17 6.53
C TYR A 242 7.17 0.85 5.45
N ALA A 243 5.91 1.22 5.34
CA ALA A 243 5.46 2.33 4.50
C ALA A 243 5.56 3.61 5.33
N PRO A 244 6.49 4.54 5.00
CA PRO A 244 6.65 5.74 5.81
C PRO A 244 5.45 6.67 5.69
N SER A 245 5.20 7.46 6.73
CA SER A 245 4.13 8.45 6.75
C SER A 245 4.27 9.47 5.63
N LEU A 246 3.18 9.70 4.89
CA LEU A 246 3.10 10.78 3.89
C LEU A 246 2.66 12.11 4.53
N THR A 247 2.37 12.10 5.83
CA THR A 247 1.98 13.28 6.62
C THR A 247 3.04 13.65 7.66
N SER A 248 4.26 13.10 7.58
CA SER A 248 5.39 13.52 8.42
C SER A 248 6.61 13.90 7.57
N LEU A 249 7.10 15.13 7.71
CA LEU A 249 8.31 15.66 7.07
C LEU A 249 9.57 14.89 7.47
N GLN A 250 9.54 14.24 8.63
CA GLN A 250 10.64 13.38 9.10
C GLN A 250 10.65 12.01 8.42
N GLU A 251 9.56 11.67 7.73
CA GLU A 251 9.40 10.42 6.98
C GLU A 251 9.29 10.71 5.47
N ALA A 252 8.14 10.45 4.86
CA ALA A 252 7.91 10.55 3.41
C ALA A 252 6.92 11.66 3.02
N SER A 253 6.59 12.60 3.93
CA SER A 253 5.84 13.79 3.52
C SER A 253 6.59 14.57 2.44
N THR A 254 5.78 15.13 1.54
CA THR A 254 6.19 15.94 0.39
C THR A 254 5.65 17.36 0.48
N ALA A 255 5.15 17.78 1.66
CA ALA A 255 4.58 19.10 1.85
C ALA A 255 5.57 20.26 1.57
N ASP A 256 6.87 20.03 1.74
CA ASP A 256 7.95 20.98 1.45
C ASP A 256 8.57 20.82 0.04
N TRP A 257 8.04 19.92 -0.80
CA TRP A 257 8.64 19.58 -2.09
C TRP A 257 8.02 20.38 -3.23
N PRO A 258 8.77 20.74 -4.28
CA PRO A 258 8.18 21.18 -5.54
C PRO A 258 7.30 20.08 -6.14
N ILE A 259 6.16 20.43 -6.74
CA ILE A 259 5.25 19.48 -7.39
C ILE A 259 5.98 18.59 -8.41
N GLN A 260 6.93 19.17 -9.15
CA GLN A 260 7.72 18.48 -10.16
C GLN A 260 8.54 17.31 -9.58
N ASP A 261 9.14 17.49 -8.40
CA ASP A 261 9.92 16.45 -7.74
C ASP A 261 9.02 15.29 -7.27
N ILE A 262 7.80 15.60 -6.82
CA ILE A 262 6.80 14.60 -6.43
C ILE A 262 6.34 13.81 -7.65
N THR A 263 5.97 14.50 -8.73
CA THR A 263 5.62 13.88 -10.02
C THR A 263 6.76 13.00 -10.53
N GLN A 264 8.00 13.46 -10.45
CA GLN A 264 9.17 12.68 -10.87
C GLN A 264 9.32 11.39 -10.06
N VAL A 265 9.18 11.45 -8.72
CA VAL A 265 9.23 10.25 -7.88
C VAL A 265 8.10 9.27 -8.22
N LEU A 266 6.88 9.75 -8.46
CA LEU A 266 5.76 8.89 -8.83
C LEU A 266 6.01 8.18 -10.16
N LYS A 267 6.59 8.89 -11.15
CA LYS A 267 6.76 8.34 -12.50
C LYS A 267 8.04 7.55 -12.72
N THR A 268 9.10 7.87 -11.98
CA THR A 268 10.44 7.31 -12.21
C THR A 268 11.01 6.58 -11.00
N GLY A 269 10.42 6.80 -9.82
CA GLY A 269 10.90 6.26 -8.56
C GLY A 269 12.11 6.97 -7.98
N PHE A 270 12.59 8.04 -8.61
CA PHE A 270 13.70 8.82 -8.09
C PHE A 270 13.44 10.32 -8.20
N ALA A 271 13.95 11.06 -7.22
CA ALA A 271 14.07 12.51 -7.22
C ALA A 271 15.36 12.86 -6.46
N SER A 272 15.75 14.14 -6.49
CA SER A 272 16.94 14.63 -5.78
C SER A 272 16.99 14.23 -4.29
N ARG A 273 15.82 14.03 -3.66
CA ARG A 273 15.64 13.79 -2.21
C ARG A 273 14.98 12.43 -1.88
N ALA A 274 14.69 11.58 -2.84
CA ALA A 274 14.16 10.23 -2.58
C ALA A 274 14.45 9.24 -3.70
N VAL A 275 14.52 7.97 -3.30
CA VAL A 275 14.50 6.81 -4.18
C VAL A 275 13.50 5.82 -3.59
N THR A 276 12.62 5.27 -4.43
CA THR A 276 11.70 4.21 -4.04
C THR A 276 12.40 2.86 -4.13
N THR A 277 12.11 1.98 -3.18
CA THR A 277 12.70 0.64 -3.07
C THR A 277 11.64 -0.37 -2.62
N GLY A 278 11.89 -1.66 -2.80
CA GLY A 278 10.98 -2.71 -2.36
C GLY A 278 9.59 -2.57 -2.98
N PRO A 279 8.50 -2.76 -2.21
CA PRO A 279 7.14 -2.71 -2.74
C PRO A 279 6.78 -1.40 -3.45
N MET A 280 7.35 -0.27 -3.02
CA MET A 280 7.09 1.01 -3.70
C MET A 280 7.79 1.12 -5.06
N ALA A 281 8.96 0.47 -5.22
CA ALA A 281 9.59 0.35 -6.54
C ALA A 281 8.72 -0.51 -7.47
N ASP A 282 8.16 -1.61 -6.97
CA ASP A 282 7.25 -2.45 -7.77
C ASP A 282 6.00 -1.66 -8.21
N VAL A 283 5.41 -0.86 -7.31
CA VAL A 283 4.26 0.01 -7.62
C VAL A 283 4.61 1.05 -8.69
N VAL A 284 5.77 1.68 -8.60
CA VAL A 284 6.22 2.63 -9.65
C VAL A 284 6.40 1.90 -10.98
N SER A 285 7.10 0.76 -10.96
CA SER A 285 7.44 -0.01 -12.15
C SER A 285 6.20 -0.62 -12.84
N GLN A 286 5.20 -1.06 -12.09
CA GLN A 286 4.06 -1.78 -12.66
C GLN A 286 2.84 -0.88 -12.90
N SER A 287 2.77 0.27 -12.23
CA SER A 287 1.62 1.18 -12.28
C SER A 287 2.01 2.64 -12.54
N LEU A 288 2.62 3.32 -11.57
CA LEU A 288 2.63 4.79 -11.54
C LEU A 288 3.44 5.44 -12.69
N GLN A 289 4.45 4.75 -13.23
CA GLN A 289 5.21 5.26 -14.37
C GLN A 289 4.35 5.48 -15.64
N HIS A 290 3.19 4.84 -15.71
CA HIS A 290 2.28 4.88 -16.85
C HIS A 290 1.17 5.93 -16.71
N LEU A 291 1.14 6.67 -15.59
CA LEU A 291 0.22 7.78 -15.42
C LEU A 291 0.46 8.86 -16.48
N THR A 292 -0.64 9.49 -16.90
CA THR A 292 -0.55 10.74 -17.66
C THR A 292 0.15 11.81 -16.81
N GLU A 293 0.76 12.80 -17.45
CA GLU A 293 1.37 13.93 -16.71
C GLU A 293 0.33 14.64 -15.83
N ASP A 294 -0.89 14.82 -16.34
CA ASP A 294 -1.96 15.48 -15.59
C ASP A 294 -2.37 14.70 -14.34
N ASP A 295 -2.49 13.37 -14.42
CA ASP A 295 -2.86 12.56 -13.26
C ASP A 295 -1.70 12.44 -12.26
N ALA A 296 -0.45 12.32 -12.73
CA ALA A 296 0.71 12.31 -11.86
C ALA A 296 0.89 13.67 -11.15
N ARG A 297 0.61 14.78 -11.84
CA ARG A 297 0.59 16.13 -11.26
C ARG A 297 -0.57 16.31 -10.28
N ALA A 298 -1.76 15.80 -10.60
CA ALA A 298 -2.91 15.82 -9.70
C ALA A 298 -2.63 15.07 -8.40
N MET A 299 -2.08 13.85 -8.48
CA MET A 299 -1.64 13.08 -7.32
C MET A 299 -0.59 13.85 -6.52
N ALA A 300 0.40 14.46 -7.18
CA ALA A 300 1.38 15.31 -6.51
C ALA A 300 0.76 16.51 -5.78
N THR A 301 -0.19 17.20 -6.40
CA THR A 301 -0.93 18.32 -5.80
C THR A 301 -1.71 17.89 -4.56
N TYR A 302 -2.34 16.72 -4.58
CA TYR A 302 -3.00 16.17 -3.38
C TYR A 302 -1.99 15.81 -2.29
N LEU A 303 -0.92 15.08 -2.62
CA LEU A 303 0.09 14.62 -1.67
C LEU A 303 0.84 15.79 -1.00
N GLN A 304 1.20 16.84 -1.75
CA GLN A 304 1.83 18.05 -1.21
C GLN A 304 0.92 18.78 -0.21
N SER A 305 -0.39 18.71 -0.40
CA SER A 305 -1.36 19.42 0.44
C SER A 305 -1.69 18.73 1.76
N LEU A 306 -1.19 17.51 1.96
CA LEU A 306 -1.49 16.73 3.16
C LEU A 306 -1.01 17.48 4.41
N PRO A 307 -1.83 17.53 5.47
CA PRO A 307 -1.44 18.19 6.70
C PRO A 307 -0.27 17.47 7.35
N GLU A 308 0.66 18.22 7.92
CA GLU A 308 1.71 17.66 8.76
C GLU A 308 1.07 17.16 10.07
N SER A 309 1.16 15.86 10.28
CA SER A 309 0.87 15.21 11.55
C SER A 309 1.99 15.47 12.55
N ALA A 310 1.70 15.41 13.85
CA ALA A 310 2.72 15.55 14.88
C ALA A 310 3.88 14.57 14.62
N PRO A 311 5.15 14.96 14.85
CA PRO A 311 6.31 14.13 14.54
C PRO A 311 6.20 12.75 15.20
N TYR A 312 5.87 11.73 14.42
CA TYR A 312 5.51 10.41 14.95
C TYR A 312 6.73 9.63 15.47
N SER A 313 7.94 9.90 14.98
CA SER A 313 9.20 9.54 15.62
C SER A 313 10.39 9.83 14.70
N ARG A 314 11.40 10.56 15.18
CA ARG A 314 12.76 10.40 14.63
C ARG A 314 13.45 9.25 15.36
N GLY A 315 14.32 8.52 14.66
CA GLY A 315 15.31 7.70 15.35
C GLY A 315 16.07 8.56 16.35
N ILE A 316 16.15 8.13 17.60
CA ILE A 316 16.91 8.85 18.62
C ILE A 316 18.36 8.41 18.49
N ALA A 317 19.23 9.34 18.08
CA ALA A 317 20.67 9.09 18.06
C ALA A 317 21.14 8.70 19.47
N PRO A 318 21.99 7.67 19.61
CA PRO A 318 22.49 7.22 20.90
C PRO A 318 23.37 8.30 21.54
N GLU A 319 23.49 8.25 22.87
CA GLU A 319 24.56 8.94 23.56
C GLU A 319 25.90 8.30 23.18
N LEU A 320 26.91 9.14 22.91
CA LEU A 320 28.24 8.68 22.47
C LEU A 320 29.06 8.17 23.66
N THR A 321 28.69 6.98 24.16
CA THR A 321 29.47 6.24 25.15
C THR A 321 30.65 5.52 24.49
N ALA A 322 31.64 5.10 25.28
CA ALA A 322 32.79 4.34 24.77
C ALA A 322 32.40 3.02 24.06
N GLU A 323 31.30 2.39 24.49
CA GLU A 323 30.76 1.20 23.83
C GLU A 323 30.15 1.53 22.47
N VAL A 324 29.33 2.58 22.39
CA VAL A 324 28.72 3.03 21.13
C VAL A 324 29.81 3.44 20.14
N ASP A 325 30.79 4.21 20.59
CA ASP A 325 31.94 4.63 19.78
C ASP A 325 32.75 3.43 19.23
N ARG A 326 32.95 2.39 20.04
CA ARG A 326 33.53 1.11 19.58
C ARG A 326 32.68 0.42 18.52
N GLN A 327 31.36 0.31 18.71
CA GLN A 327 30.45 -0.30 17.75
C GLN A 327 30.45 0.45 16.41
N LEU A 328 30.44 1.80 16.44
CA LEU A 328 30.46 2.62 15.25
C LEU A 328 31.79 2.47 14.47
N ARG A 329 32.93 2.35 15.15
CA ARG A 329 34.22 2.03 14.49
C ARG A 329 34.23 0.66 13.82
N GLN A 330 33.70 -0.37 14.48
CA GLN A 330 33.57 -1.69 13.85
C GLN A 330 32.64 -1.64 12.64
N GLY A 331 31.54 -0.88 12.74
CA GLY A 331 30.63 -0.65 11.61
C GLY A 331 31.29 0.08 10.44
N SER A 332 32.21 1.03 10.69
CA SER A 332 32.92 1.74 9.63
C SER A 332 33.88 0.84 8.87
N GLU A 333 34.59 -0.08 9.54
CA GLU A 333 35.47 -1.06 8.88
C GLU A 333 34.69 -1.97 7.92
N ILE A 334 33.49 -2.40 8.33
CA ILE A 334 32.58 -3.19 7.47
C ILE A 334 32.09 -2.34 6.29
N TYR A 335 31.76 -1.06 6.52
CA TYR A 335 31.33 -0.13 5.48
C TYR A 335 32.41 0.08 4.41
N GLU A 336 33.65 0.33 4.83
CA GLU A 336 34.81 0.49 3.95
C GLU A 336 35.03 -0.75 3.07
N THR A 337 34.82 -1.94 3.63
CA THR A 337 35.05 -3.21 2.93
C THR A 337 33.95 -3.54 1.92
N HIS A 338 32.68 -3.25 2.24
CA HIS A 338 31.53 -3.80 1.49
C HIS A 338 30.63 -2.77 0.83
N CYS A 339 30.66 -1.51 1.26
CA CYS A 339 29.64 -0.52 0.90
C CYS A 339 30.23 0.71 0.20
N GLN A 340 31.46 1.09 0.58
CA GLN A 340 32.09 2.35 0.17
C GLN A 340 32.28 2.47 -1.35
N ASP A 341 32.57 1.37 -2.05
CA ASP A 341 32.84 1.42 -3.50
C ASP A 341 31.65 1.96 -4.32
N CYS A 342 30.42 1.74 -3.83
CA CYS A 342 29.20 2.26 -4.46
C CYS A 342 28.67 3.51 -3.75
N HIS A 343 28.71 3.55 -2.42
CA HIS A 343 28.08 4.62 -1.64
C HIS A 343 29.04 5.79 -1.30
N GLY A 344 30.33 5.67 -1.63
CA GLY A 344 31.36 6.67 -1.40
C GLY A 344 31.81 6.78 0.05
N SER A 345 33.01 7.28 0.31
CA SER A 345 33.56 7.38 1.68
C SER A 345 32.78 8.33 2.60
N LEU A 346 32.01 9.25 2.03
CA LEU A 346 31.15 10.18 2.75
C LEU A 346 29.66 9.81 2.65
N GLY A 347 29.34 8.59 2.19
CA GLY A 347 27.95 8.18 1.98
C GLY A 347 27.21 9.02 0.93
N GLN A 348 27.93 9.72 0.06
CA GLN A 348 27.37 10.64 -0.95
C GLN A 348 26.71 9.92 -2.13
N GLY A 349 26.98 8.63 -2.30
CA GLY A 349 26.52 7.85 -3.44
C GLY A 349 27.06 8.36 -4.77
N ALA A 350 26.33 8.04 -5.83
CA ALA A 350 26.58 8.53 -7.17
C ALA A 350 25.24 9.01 -7.75
N PRO A 351 25.12 10.29 -8.18
CA PRO A 351 23.86 10.83 -8.68
C PRO A 351 23.20 9.93 -9.74
N ASN A 352 21.91 9.65 -9.57
CA ASN A 352 21.09 8.79 -10.44
C ASN A 352 21.53 7.32 -10.55
N VAL A 353 22.55 6.90 -9.80
CA VAL A 353 23.10 5.53 -9.85
C VAL A 353 23.02 4.87 -8.49
N TYR A 354 23.69 5.44 -7.48
CA TYR A 354 23.69 4.95 -6.11
C TYR A 354 23.11 6.04 -5.20
N PRO A 355 22.03 5.76 -4.46
CA PRO A 355 21.41 6.77 -3.62
C PRO A 355 22.40 7.23 -2.53
N PRO A 356 22.39 8.53 -2.18
CA PRO A 356 23.13 9.00 -1.02
C PRO A 356 22.59 8.31 0.24
N LEU A 357 23.48 7.92 1.14
CA LEU A 357 23.18 7.46 2.50
C LEU A 357 23.26 8.63 3.49
N ALA A 358 24.14 9.60 3.24
CA ALA A 358 24.23 10.83 4.00
C ALA A 358 22.96 11.68 3.81
N GLY A 359 22.33 12.09 4.91
CA GLY A 359 21.11 12.89 4.90
C GLY A 359 19.86 12.16 4.38
N ASN A 360 19.95 10.85 4.12
CA ASN A 360 18.83 10.09 3.57
C ASN A 360 17.81 9.75 4.66
N ARG A 361 16.62 10.35 4.56
CA ARG A 361 15.51 10.14 5.52
C ARG A 361 15.15 8.67 5.67
N GLY A 362 15.17 7.89 4.58
CA GLY A 362 14.87 6.46 4.58
C GLY A 362 15.83 5.63 5.42
N VAL A 363 17.09 6.08 5.51
CA VAL A 363 18.12 5.45 6.34
C VAL A 363 17.93 5.81 7.82
N THR A 364 17.45 7.02 8.14
CA THR A 364 17.30 7.51 9.52
C THR A 364 15.91 7.33 10.13
N LEU A 365 14.98 6.68 9.42
CA LEU A 365 13.63 6.37 9.94
C LEU A 365 13.71 5.70 11.32
N ALA A 366 12.72 5.96 12.16
CA ALA A 366 12.63 5.36 13.50
C ALA A 366 12.64 3.83 13.44
N SER A 367 11.91 3.25 12.49
CA SER A 367 12.01 1.83 12.15
C SER A 367 13.18 1.60 11.18
N PRO A 368 14.22 0.82 11.55
CA PRO A 368 15.33 0.50 10.65
C PRO A 368 14.99 -0.62 9.66
N ILE A 369 13.76 -1.17 9.68
CA ILE A 369 13.43 -2.44 9.00
C ILE A 369 13.67 -2.38 7.48
N ASN A 370 13.36 -1.25 6.83
CA ASN A 370 13.59 -1.08 5.39
C ASN A 370 15.09 -1.11 5.05
N ALA A 371 15.92 -0.45 5.86
CA ALA A 371 17.36 -0.41 5.65
C ALA A 371 18.00 -1.79 5.92
N ILE A 372 17.56 -2.48 6.98
CA ILE A 372 17.97 -3.87 7.25
C ILE A 372 17.63 -4.76 6.05
N ARG A 373 16.41 -4.66 5.50
CA ARG A 373 15.99 -5.47 4.35
C ARG A 373 16.76 -5.15 3.09
N SER A 374 17.07 -3.88 2.86
CA SER A 374 17.88 -3.46 1.71
C SER A 374 19.29 -4.08 1.77
N ILE A 375 19.90 -4.17 2.95
CA ILE A 375 21.19 -4.87 3.13
C ILE A 375 21.03 -6.38 2.96
N LEU A 376 20.04 -7.00 3.61
CA LEU A 376 19.85 -8.46 3.57
C LEU A 376 19.60 -8.97 2.14
N HIS A 377 18.66 -8.34 1.44
CA HIS A 377 18.13 -8.84 0.17
C HIS A 377 18.67 -8.09 -1.04
N GLY A 378 19.41 -7.01 -0.83
CA GLY A 378 19.76 -6.10 -1.92
C GLY A 378 18.51 -5.50 -2.54
N GLY A 379 18.61 -5.12 -3.81
CA GLY A 379 17.46 -4.69 -4.59
C GLY A 379 17.84 -3.77 -5.72
N TYR A 380 16.82 -3.35 -6.46
CA TYR A 380 16.95 -2.43 -7.58
C TYR A 380 16.04 -1.24 -7.36
N ALA A 381 16.46 -0.08 -7.88
CA ALA A 381 15.51 1.00 -8.17
C ALA A 381 14.47 0.50 -9.20
N PRO A 382 13.29 1.12 -9.30
CA PRO A 382 12.26 0.64 -10.23
C PRO A 382 12.74 0.69 -11.68
N VAL A 383 12.44 -0.38 -12.42
CA VAL A 383 12.62 -0.43 -13.86
C VAL A 383 11.55 0.45 -14.49
N THR A 384 11.96 1.54 -15.12
CA THR A 384 11.05 2.49 -15.77
C THR A 384 11.51 2.86 -17.17
N ALA A 385 10.65 3.51 -17.95
CA ALA A 385 11.06 4.08 -19.24
C ALA A 385 12.24 5.06 -19.11
N ALA A 386 12.32 5.79 -17.98
CA ALA A 386 13.43 6.71 -17.68
C ALA A 386 14.70 6.00 -17.18
N ASN A 387 14.57 4.81 -16.60
CA ASN A 387 15.68 4.00 -16.12
C ASN A 387 15.42 2.50 -16.39
N PRO A 388 15.64 2.02 -17.62
CA PRO A 388 15.30 0.65 -18.02
C PRO A 388 16.27 -0.40 -17.47
N ARG A 389 17.44 0.02 -16.97
CA ARG A 389 18.49 -0.86 -16.43
C ARG A 389 19.09 -0.26 -15.17
N PRO A 390 18.33 -0.23 -14.06
CA PRO A 390 18.81 0.32 -12.80
C PRO A 390 19.97 -0.50 -12.25
N TYR A 391 20.94 0.17 -11.64
CA TYR A 391 21.97 -0.50 -10.86
C TYR A 391 21.36 -1.10 -9.60
N GLY A 392 21.83 -2.30 -9.24
CA GLY A 392 21.37 -3.03 -8.06
C GLY A 392 22.34 -2.92 -6.89
N MET A 393 21.79 -3.00 -5.68
CA MET A 393 22.55 -3.28 -4.47
C MET A 393 22.63 -4.82 -4.29
N PRO A 394 23.82 -5.41 -4.10
CA PRO A 394 23.95 -6.85 -3.89
C PRO A 394 23.35 -7.28 -2.53
N PRO A 395 22.82 -8.51 -2.43
CA PRO A 395 22.34 -9.05 -1.15
C PRO A 395 23.49 -9.46 -0.24
N PHE A 396 23.45 -9.06 1.03
CA PHE A 396 24.45 -9.42 2.04
C PHE A 396 23.99 -10.48 3.04
N ALA A 397 22.77 -11.01 2.90
CA ALA A 397 22.24 -12.01 3.83
C ALA A 397 23.16 -13.23 4.05
N GLN A 398 23.92 -13.66 3.04
CA GLN A 398 24.84 -14.79 3.14
C GLN A 398 26.30 -14.38 3.39
N ALA A 399 26.62 -13.10 3.23
CA ALA A 399 27.98 -12.59 3.34
C ALA A 399 28.29 -12.01 4.73
N LEU A 400 27.28 -11.46 5.41
CA LEU A 400 27.42 -10.83 6.72
C LEU A 400 26.51 -11.48 7.75
N ARG A 401 27.03 -11.64 8.96
CA ARG A 401 26.27 -12.08 10.15
C ARG A 401 25.37 -10.96 10.63
N ASP A 402 24.42 -11.30 11.51
CA ASP A 402 23.43 -10.35 12.01
C ASP A 402 24.05 -9.25 12.85
N GLU A 403 25.11 -9.58 13.60
CA GLU A 403 25.92 -8.61 14.33
C GLU A 403 26.63 -7.64 13.39
N GLU A 404 27.19 -8.12 12.29
CA GLU A 404 27.92 -7.29 11.32
C GLU A 404 26.97 -6.34 10.58
N ILE A 405 25.79 -6.82 10.18
CA ILE A 405 24.74 -5.98 9.58
C ILE A 405 24.27 -4.93 10.58
N ALA A 406 24.09 -5.31 11.86
CA ALA A 406 23.69 -4.38 12.91
C ALA A 406 24.74 -3.28 13.14
N LEU A 407 26.03 -3.64 13.14
CA LEU A 407 27.16 -2.70 13.30
C LEU A 407 27.25 -1.73 12.12
N VAL A 408 27.30 -2.22 10.88
CA VAL A 408 27.43 -1.37 9.69
C VAL A 408 26.23 -0.44 9.53
N LEU A 409 25.02 -0.93 9.79
CA LEU A 409 23.82 -0.10 9.68
C LEU A 409 23.73 0.93 10.81
N SER A 410 24.20 0.60 12.02
CA SER A 410 24.33 1.56 13.12
C SER A 410 25.31 2.68 12.78
N TYR A 411 26.44 2.35 12.15
CA TYR A 411 27.40 3.32 11.62
C TYR A 411 26.76 4.22 10.56
N ILE A 412 26.18 3.66 9.51
CA ILE A 412 25.52 4.42 8.42
C ILE A 412 24.45 5.37 8.97
N ARG A 413 23.68 4.94 9.98
CA ARG A 413 22.62 5.73 10.63
C ARG A 413 23.13 6.87 11.53
N ASN A 414 24.42 6.91 11.83
CA ASN A 414 25.05 7.91 12.70
C ASN A 414 26.29 8.60 12.08
N ALA A 415 26.61 8.27 10.82
CA ALA A 415 27.69 8.89 10.05
C ALA A 415 27.18 10.10 9.25
N TRP A 416 28.08 11.00 8.86
CA TRP A 416 27.82 12.12 7.94
C TRP A 416 26.65 13.03 8.34
N GLY A 417 26.44 13.22 9.64
CA GLY A 417 25.35 14.04 10.19
C GLY A 417 24.02 13.31 10.31
N ASN A 418 23.94 12.03 9.95
CA ASN A 418 22.78 11.19 10.22
C ASN A 418 22.56 11.04 11.73
N ARG A 419 21.28 10.96 12.14
CA ARG A 419 20.88 10.81 13.55
C ARG A 419 19.78 9.76 13.65
N GLY A 420 20.20 8.50 13.73
CA GLY A 420 19.30 7.35 13.84
C GLY A 420 19.61 6.47 15.05
N SER A 421 18.61 5.73 15.52
CA SER A 421 18.81 4.70 16.54
C SER A 421 19.80 3.63 16.08
N LEU A 422 20.51 3.03 17.03
CA LEU A 422 21.32 1.83 16.77
C LEU A 422 20.44 0.66 16.33
N VAL A 423 21.03 -0.23 15.54
CA VAL A 423 20.42 -1.48 15.10
C VAL A 423 21.01 -2.62 15.91
N THR A 424 20.17 -3.59 16.27
CA THR A 424 20.55 -4.77 17.03
C THR A 424 20.52 -6.03 16.16
N ALA A 425 21.36 -7.01 16.46
CA ALA A 425 21.36 -8.30 15.78
C ALA A 425 19.98 -8.99 15.83
N VAL A 426 19.24 -8.82 16.94
CA VAL A 426 17.87 -9.34 17.08
C VAL A 426 16.90 -8.72 16.07
N GLN A 427 17.04 -7.43 15.76
CA GLN A 427 16.22 -6.79 14.72
C GLN A 427 16.57 -7.35 13.32
N VAL A 428 17.85 -7.67 13.07
CA VAL A 428 18.30 -8.29 11.82
C VAL A 428 17.76 -9.71 11.69
N ASP A 429 17.93 -10.56 12.71
CA ASP A 429 17.41 -11.93 12.75
C ASP A 429 15.90 -11.98 12.49
N ARG A 430 15.13 -11.11 13.16
CA ARG A 430 13.68 -11.00 12.94
C ARG A 430 13.34 -10.61 11.50
N SER A 431 14.16 -9.78 10.87
CA SER A 431 13.96 -9.34 9.49
C SER A 431 14.22 -10.46 8.48
N ARG A 432 15.08 -11.43 8.81
CA ARG A 432 15.30 -12.66 8.02
C ARG A 432 14.11 -13.62 8.07
N LYS A 433 13.41 -13.67 9.20
CA LYS A 433 12.28 -14.59 9.45
C LYS A 433 10.96 -14.13 8.83
N GLY A 434 10.96 -13.09 7.99
CA GLY A 434 9.80 -12.67 7.21
C GLY A 434 9.69 -13.43 5.90
N VAL A 435 8.46 -13.75 5.50
CA VAL A 435 8.18 -14.43 4.24
C VAL A 435 8.66 -13.56 3.07
N GLN A 436 9.33 -14.20 2.09
CA GLN A 436 9.77 -13.59 0.84
C GLN A 436 8.58 -13.28 -0.07
#